data_AF-G3HMH1-F1
#
_entry.id   AF-G3HMH1-F1
#
_cell.length_a   1.000
_cell.length_b   1.000
_cell.length_c   1.000
_cell.angle_alpha   90.00
_cell.angle_beta   90.00
_cell.angle_gamma   90.00
#
_symmetry.space_group_name_H-M   'P 1'
#
loop_
_entity.id
_entity.type
_entity.pdbx_description
1 polymer ?
#
loop_
_entity_poly.entity_id
_entity_poly.type
_entity_poly.pdbx_seq_one_letter_code
_entity_poly.pdbx_strand_id
1 'polypeptide(L)'
;MTYCLVSNRDQVYTVNLNEIPKTEVIPSKDECHNFIKVFVPRNDEMVFVCGTNAFNPMCRYYRLNTLEYDGEEISGLARCPFDARQTNVALFADGKLYSATVADFLASDAVIYRSMGDGSALRTIKYDSKWIKGTYEEQCHWVIGNGYKG
;
A
#
# COMPACT_ATOMS: atom_id res chain seq x y z
N MET A 1 -14.82 -7.66 -15.83
CA MET A 1 -14.41 -6.39 -16.46
C MET A 1 -13.14 -5.95 -15.76
N THR A 2 -12.05 -5.76 -16.49
CA THR A 2 -10.75 -5.43 -15.89
C THR A 2 -10.54 -3.92 -15.97
N TYR A 3 -10.55 -3.25 -14.83
CA TYR A 3 -10.24 -1.83 -14.72
C TYR A 3 -8.87 -1.71 -14.04
N CYS A 4 -8.02 -0.80 -14.52
CA CYS A 4 -6.81 -0.37 -13.81
C CYS A 4 -7.03 1.01 -13.21
N LEU A 5 -6.44 1.24 -12.05
CA LEU A 5 -6.51 2.53 -11.39
C LEU A 5 -5.24 3.31 -11.71
N VAL A 6 -5.42 4.53 -12.21
CA VAL A 6 -4.33 5.47 -12.50
C VAL A 6 -4.45 6.61 -11.52
N SER A 7 -3.37 6.97 -10.86
CA SER A 7 -3.36 8.11 -9.93
C SER A 7 -2.53 9.26 -10.44
N ASN A 8 -2.98 10.48 -10.18
CA ASN A 8 -2.17 11.70 -10.25
C ASN A 8 -2.15 12.37 -8.86
N ARG A 9 -1.47 13.53 -8.75
CA ARG A 9 -1.16 14.28 -7.52
C ARG A 9 -2.32 14.31 -6.51
N ASP A 10 -3.58 14.36 -6.97
CA ASP A 10 -4.75 14.39 -6.08
C ASP A 10 -5.96 13.58 -6.58
N GLN A 11 -5.81 12.74 -7.60
CA GLN A 11 -6.95 12.05 -8.24
C GLN A 11 -6.62 10.59 -8.52
N VAL A 12 -7.62 9.72 -8.34
CA VAL A 12 -7.58 8.31 -8.73
C VAL A 12 -8.63 8.12 -9.82
N TYR A 13 -8.21 7.61 -10.97
CA TYR A 13 -9.04 7.37 -12.15
C TYR A 13 -9.20 5.87 -12.36
N THR A 14 -10.42 5.42 -12.63
CA THR A 14 -10.66 4.10 -13.22
C THR A 14 -10.46 4.18 -14.72
N VAL A 15 -9.59 3.34 -15.23
CA VAL A 15 -9.38 3.16 -16.65
C VAL A 15 -9.82 1.76 -17.03
N ASN A 16 -10.80 1.65 -17.91
CA ASN A 16 -11.23 0.37 -18.45
C ASN A 16 -10.12 -0.19 -19.34
N LEU A 17 -9.54 -1.34 -18.98
CA LEU A 17 -8.44 -1.94 -19.75
C LEU A 17 -8.84 -2.33 -21.17
N ASN A 18 -10.14 -2.43 -21.45
CA ASN A 18 -10.64 -2.73 -22.78
C ASN A 18 -10.65 -1.50 -23.71
N GLU A 19 -10.47 -0.30 -23.15
CA GLU A 19 -10.57 0.99 -23.87
C GLU A 19 -9.21 1.71 -23.98
N ILE A 20 -8.14 1.15 -23.42
CA ILE A 20 -6.81 1.78 -23.43
C ILE A 20 -6.10 1.51 -24.77
N PRO A 21 -5.65 2.55 -25.49
CA PRO A 21 -4.69 2.37 -26.57
C PRO A 21 -3.43 1.68 -26.02
N LYS A 22 -2.91 0.64 -26.69
CA LYS A 22 -1.68 -0.08 -26.28
C LYS A 22 -0.41 0.77 -26.47
N THR A 23 -0.46 2.04 -26.07
CA THR A 23 0.66 2.96 -26.12
C THR A 23 1.25 3.05 -24.72
N GLU A 24 2.55 2.80 -24.62
CA GLU A 24 3.32 2.90 -23.40
C GLU A 24 3.31 4.37 -22.92
N VAL A 25 2.60 4.65 -21.82
CA VAL A 25 2.67 5.94 -21.16
C VAL A 25 3.98 5.96 -20.37
N ILE A 26 5.01 6.60 -20.93
CA ILE A 26 6.28 6.82 -20.26
C ILE A 26 6.08 8.03 -19.32
N PRO A 27 6.08 7.84 -17.98
CA PRO A 27 5.99 8.96 -17.06
C PRO A 27 7.25 9.82 -17.17
N SER A 28 7.09 11.15 -17.16
CA SER A 28 8.19 12.11 -17.09
C SER A 28 9.06 11.85 -15.85
N LYS A 29 10.37 12.05 -16.00
CA LYS A 29 11.43 11.72 -15.02
C LYS A 29 11.49 12.67 -13.81
N ASP A 30 10.45 13.46 -13.56
CA ASP A 30 10.41 14.41 -12.46
C ASP A 30 9.94 13.68 -11.18
N GLU A 31 10.87 13.34 -10.29
CA GLU A 31 10.67 12.43 -9.14
C GLU A 31 9.71 12.94 -8.02
N CYS A 32 8.87 13.94 -8.26
CA CYS A 32 7.95 14.52 -7.27
C CYS A 32 6.48 14.17 -7.55
N HIS A 33 6.18 12.92 -7.90
CA HIS A 33 4.82 12.45 -8.12
C HIS A 33 4.29 11.60 -6.97
N ASN A 34 2.96 11.51 -6.87
CA ASN A 34 2.29 10.57 -5.99
C ASN A 34 2.07 9.24 -6.72
N PHE A 35 2.81 8.21 -6.34
CA PHE A 35 2.67 6.87 -6.91
C PHE A 35 1.86 6.00 -5.94
N ILE A 36 0.71 5.47 -6.38
CA ILE A 36 -0.07 4.54 -5.55
C ILE A 36 0.64 3.20 -5.45
N LYS A 37 0.83 2.75 -4.21
CA LYS A 37 1.57 1.54 -3.85
C LYS A 37 0.73 0.57 -3.00
N VAL A 38 -0.35 1.06 -2.40
CA VAL A 38 -1.31 0.25 -1.65
C VAL A 38 -2.70 0.52 -2.20
N PHE A 39 -3.41 -0.54 -2.55
CA PHE A 39 -4.82 -0.50 -2.92
C PHE A 39 -5.46 -1.80 -2.43
N VAL A 40 -6.10 -1.75 -1.25
CA VAL A 40 -6.61 -2.95 -0.60
C VAL A 40 -8.03 -2.71 -0.05
N PRO A 41 -8.99 -3.61 -0.31
CA PRO A 41 -10.33 -3.47 0.24
C PRO A 41 -10.26 -3.57 1.77
N ARG A 42 -10.93 -2.63 2.46
CA ARG A 42 -11.14 -2.71 3.90
C ARG A 42 -12.38 -3.54 4.22
N ASN A 43 -13.42 -3.36 3.41
CA ASN A 43 -14.69 -4.08 3.43
C ASN A 43 -15.36 -3.95 2.06
N ASP A 44 -16.61 -4.40 1.92
CA ASP A 44 -17.34 -4.40 0.66
C ASP A 44 -17.68 -3.00 0.11
N GLU A 45 -17.56 -1.96 0.94
CA GLU A 45 -17.92 -0.58 0.59
C GLU A 45 -16.72 0.34 0.41
N MET A 46 -15.60 0.03 1.06
CA MET A 46 -14.47 0.93 1.24
C MET A 46 -13.16 0.30 0.84
N VAL A 47 -12.35 1.07 0.14
CA VAL A 47 -10.98 0.73 -0.22
C VAL A 47 -9.99 1.67 0.47
N PHE A 48 -8.89 1.09 0.94
CA PHE A 48 -7.78 1.81 1.53
C PHE A 48 -6.67 1.96 0.51
N VAL A 49 -6.29 3.20 0.26
CA VAL A 49 -5.36 3.57 -0.80
C VAL A 49 -4.21 4.37 -0.21
N CYS A 50 -2.97 3.98 -0.51
CA CYS A 50 -1.80 4.77 -0.13
C CYS A 50 -0.88 5.02 -1.32
N GLY A 51 -0.24 6.18 -1.31
CA GLY A 51 0.79 6.51 -2.27
C GLY A 51 2.02 7.17 -1.63
N THR A 52 3.09 7.25 -2.40
CA THR A 52 4.37 7.85 -1.99
C THR A 52 4.24 9.33 -1.67
N ASN A 53 3.29 10.01 -2.33
CA ASN A 53 2.99 11.43 -2.17
C ASN A 53 4.26 12.30 -2.11
N ALA A 54 5.09 12.20 -3.17
CA ALA A 54 6.37 12.91 -3.29
C ALA A 54 7.30 12.71 -2.08
N PHE A 55 7.59 11.44 -1.73
CA PHE A 55 8.39 11.05 -0.57
C PHE A 55 7.81 11.50 0.78
N ASN A 56 6.51 11.72 0.86
CA ASN A 56 5.80 11.91 2.13
C ASN A 56 4.55 11.02 2.15
N PRO A 57 4.70 9.69 2.37
CA PRO A 57 3.65 8.73 2.12
C PRO A 57 2.35 9.04 2.87
N MET A 58 1.24 9.01 2.14
CA MET A 58 -0.11 9.29 2.68
C MET A 58 -1.09 8.21 2.22
N CYS A 59 -2.07 7.95 3.08
CA CYS A 59 -3.16 7.01 2.86
C CYS A 59 -4.52 7.70 3.02
N ARG A 60 -5.52 7.20 2.30
CA ARG A 60 -6.90 7.70 2.31
C ARG A 60 -7.88 6.54 2.14
N TYR A 61 -9.09 6.70 2.64
CA TYR A 61 -10.21 5.83 2.30
C TYR A 61 -11.00 6.40 1.13
N TYR A 62 -11.42 5.49 0.24
CA TYR A 62 -12.32 5.80 -0.86
C TYR A 62 -13.47 4.81 -0.86
N ARG A 63 -14.65 5.24 -1.32
CA ARG A 63 -15.76 4.32 -1.62
C ARG A 63 -15.38 3.42 -2.79
N LEU A 64 -15.52 2.11 -2.66
CA LEU A 64 -15.09 1.13 -3.66
C LEU A 64 -15.80 1.33 -5.01
N ASN A 65 -17.08 1.69 -4.98
CA ASN A 65 -17.91 1.82 -6.18
C ASN A 65 -17.77 3.18 -6.89
N THR A 66 -17.61 4.27 -6.13
CA THR A 66 -17.59 5.64 -6.67
C THR A 66 -16.20 6.26 -6.69
N LEU A 67 -15.25 5.68 -5.97
CA LEU A 67 -13.94 6.26 -5.68
C LEU A 67 -14.01 7.68 -5.10
N GLU A 68 -15.07 7.96 -4.36
CA GLU A 68 -15.19 9.20 -3.60
C GLU A 68 -14.34 9.11 -2.34
N TYR A 69 -13.56 10.16 -2.11
CA TYR A 69 -12.74 10.31 -0.92
C TYR A 69 -13.60 10.48 0.34
N ASP A 70 -13.27 9.75 1.40
CA ASP A 70 -14.03 9.74 2.66
C ASP A 70 -13.72 10.93 3.60
N GLY A 71 -12.76 11.79 3.24
CA GLY A 71 -12.45 13.00 4.02
C GLY A 71 -11.32 12.85 5.05
N GLU A 72 -10.85 11.64 5.34
CA GLU A 72 -9.76 11.38 6.29
C GLU A 72 -8.42 11.08 5.61
N GLU A 73 -7.39 11.87 5.95
CA GLU A 73 -6.01 11.61 5.57
C GLU A 73 -5.25 10.90 6.70
N ILE A 74 -4.55 9.83 6.34
CA ILE A 74 -3.85 8.97 7.28
C ILE A 74 -2.38 8.88 6.89
N SER A 75 -1.49 8.90 7.88
CA SER A 75 -0.05 8.75 7.61
C SER A 75 0.25 7.42 6.91
N GLY A 76 1.02 7.47 5.82
CA GLY A 76 1.52 6.29 5.10
C GLY A 76 2.76 5.66 5.71
N LEU A 77 3.32 6.22 6.79
CA LEU A 77 4.50 5.66 7.46
C LEU A 77 4.27 4.20 7.87
N ALA A 78 5.25 3.35 7.56
CA ALA A 78 5.21 1.89 7.75
C ALA A 78 4.06 1.15 7.02
N ARG A 79 3.27 1.84 6.19
CA ARG A 79 2.17 1.28 5.38
C ARG A 79 2.45 1.36 3.89
N CYS A 80 3.13 2.42 3.47
CA CYS A 80 3.45 2.76 2.09
C CYS A 80 4.91 3.25 2.01
N PRO A 81 5.68 2.85 0.99
CA PRO A 81 7.05 3.30 0.84
C PRO A 81 7.15 4.77 0.43
N PHE A 82 8.33 5.34 0.66
CA PHE A 82 8.68 6.71 0.25
C PHE A 82 8.96 6.79 -1.25
N ASP A 83 9.59 5.76 -1.81
CA ASP A 83 10.03 5.71 -3.21
C ASP A 83 9.20 4.69 -3.99
N ALA A 84 8.79 5.04 -5.21
CA ALA A 84 8.01 4.17 -6.08
C ALA A 84 8.75 2.86 -6.46
N ARG A 85 10.08 2.87 -6.44
CA ARG A 85 10.95 1.72 -6.74
C ARG A 85 10.98 0.69 -5.61
N GLN A 86 10.61 1.08 -4.39
CA GLN A 86 10.60 0.18 -3.24
C GLN A 86 9.41 -0.78 -3.34
N THR A 87 9.63 -2.04 -3.00
CA THR A 87 8.57 -3.05 -2.89
C THR A 87 7.82 -2.88 -1.58
N ASN A 88 6.53 -3.24 -1.60
CA ASN A 88 5.69 -3.22 -0.42
C ASN A 88 4.59 -4.28 -0.52
N VAL A 89 4.05 -4.65 0.63
CA VAL A 89 2.88 -5.53 0.77
C VAL A 89 1.91 -4.86 1.73
N ALA A 90 0.62 -4.98 1.46
CA ALA A 90 -0.44 -4.55 2.37
C ALA A 90 -1.66 -5.46 2.21
N LEU A 91 -2.37 -5.73 3.30
CA LEU A 91 -3.69 -6.38 3.30
C LEU A 91 -4.47 -6.06 4.57
N PHE A 92 -5.80 -6.16 4.48
CA PHE A 92 -6.67 -6.17 5.65
C PHE A 92 -7.02 -7.60 6.05
N ALA A 93 -6.98 -7.87 7.35
CA ALA A 93 -7.54 -9.08 7.97
C ALA A 93 -8.09 -8.72 9.35
N ASP A 94 -9.31 -9.17 9.66
CA ASP A 94 -10.00 -8.90 10.94
C ASP A 94 -10.01 -7.40 11.33
N GLY A 95 -10.28 -6.52 10.35
CA GLY A 95 -10.32 -5.07 10.54
C GLY A 95 -8.97 -4.39 10.77
N LYS A 96 -7.85 -5.14 10.71
CA LYS A 96 -6.49 -4.65 10.91
C LYS A 96 -5.72 -4.65 9.59
N LEU A 97 -4.93 -3.61 9.39
CA LEU A 97 -4.00 -3.51 8.27
C LEU A 97 -2.67 -4.15 8.65
N TYR A 98 -2.24 -5.11 7.84
CA TYR A 98 -0.91 -5.68 7.88
C TYR A 98 -0.12 -5.15 6.69
N SER A 99 1.07 -4.63 6.92
CA SER A 99 1.92 -4.08 5.87
C SER A 99 3.37 -4.51 6.06
N ALA A 100 4.08 -4.67 4.94
CA ALA A 100 5.52 -4.86 4.91
C ALA A 100 6.12 -3.84 3.93
N THR A 101 7.00 -2.98 4.41
CA THR A 101 7.63 -1.90 3.63
C THR A 101 8.88 -1.41 4.36
N VAL A 102 9.54 -0.38 3.84
CA VAL A 102 10.51 0.43 4.59
C VAL A 102 9.80 1.61 5.28
N ALA A 103 10.19 1.90 6.52
CA ALA A 103 9.59 2.93 7.36
C ALA A 103 10.39 4.25 7.38
N ASP A 104 11.54 4.30 6.71
CA ASP A 104 12.38 5.49 6.60
C ASP A 104 12.74 5.83 5.16
N PHE A 105 13.07 7.10 4.93
CA PHE A 105 13.43 7.62 3.61
C PHE A 105 14.67 6.92 3.01
N LEU A 106 15.63 6.55 3.86
CA LEU A 106 16.87 5.88 3.44
C LEU A 106 16.69 4.38 3.14
N ALA A 107 15.48 3.83 3.28
CA ALA A 107 15.18 2.43 3.07
C ALA A 107 15.96 1.45 3.99
N SER A 108 16.41 1.93 5.16
CA SER A 108 17.20 1.14 6.11
C SER A 108 16.35 0.43 7.15
N ASP A 109 15.14 0.91 7.39
CA ASP A 109 14.20 0.38 8.38
C ASP A 109 13.10 -0.45 7.72
N ALA A 110 13.45 -1.65 7.25
CA ALA A 110 12.46 -2.63 6.80
C ALA A 110 11.59 -3.08 7.99
N VAL A 111 10.27 -3.05 7.80
CA VAL A 111 9.30 -3.29 8.87
C VAL A 111 8.16 -4.19 8.38
N ILE A 112 7.74 -5.12 9.23
CA ILE A 112 6.39 -5.70 9.18
C ILE A 112 5.57 -5.00 10.27
N TYR A 113 4.46 -4.40 9.87
CA TYR A 113 3.66 -3.51 10.68
C TYR A 113 2.21 -3.96 10.70
N ARG A 114 1.59 -3.92 11.88
CA ARG A 114 0.16 -4.12 12.06
C ARG A 114 -0.43 -2.86 12.68
N SER A 115 -1.42 -2.27 12.02
CA SER A 115 -2.09 -1.05 12.48
C SER A 115 -3.56 -1.05 12.09
N MET A 116 -4.28 0.04 12.39
CA MET A 116 -5.73 0.14 12.22
C MET A 116 -6.50 -0.87 13.09
N GLY A 117 -7.81 -0.68 13.18
CA GLY A 117 -8.69 -1.49 14.01
C GLY A 117 -8.43 -1.33 15.50
N ASP A 118 -8.96 -2.25 16.29
CA ASP A 118 -8.87 -2.18 17.74
C ASP A 118 -7.51 -2.71 18.25
N GLY A 119 -6.86 -1.90 19.08
CA GLY A 119 -5.62 -2.24 19.78
C GLY A 119 -4.41 -1.40 19.37
N SER A 120 -3.28 -1.61 20.07
CA SER A 120 -2.04 -0.91 19.77
C SER A 120 -1.39 -1.42 18.48
N ALA A 121 -0.78 -0.50 17.74
CA ALA A 121 0.02 -0.86 16.58
C ALA A 121 1.24 -1.71 16.98
N LEU A 122 1.56 -2.73 16.18
CA LEU A 122 2.70 -3.62 16.39
C LEU A 122 3.68 -3.49 15.23
N ARG A 123 4.98 -3.61 15.51
CA ARG A 123 6.04 -3.64 14.50
C ARG A 123 7.11 -4.65 14.85
N THR A 124 7.83 -5.14 13.83
CA THR A 124 9.07 -5.90 14.03
C THR A 124 10.14 -5.05 14.73
N ILE A 125 11.03 -5.72 15.45
CA ILE A 125 12.17 -5.09 16.13
C ILE A 125 13.12 -4.52 15.07
N LYS A 126 13.52 -3.26 15.26
CA LYS A 126 14.41 -2.56 14.35
C LYS A 126 15.81 -3.18 14.37
N TYR A 127 16.43 -3.34 13.19
CA TYR A 127 17.83 -3.77 13.02
C TYR A 127 18.20 -5.16 13.60
N ASP A 128 17.22 -6.02 13.86
CA ASP A 128 17.48 -7.41 14.26
C ASP A 128 17.42 -8.32 13.02
N SER A 129 18.60 -8.72 12.55
CA SER A 129 18.78 -9.58 11.36
C SER A 129 18.21 -10.99 11.52
N LYS A 130 17.73 -11.37 12.71
CA LYS A 130 16.98 -12.61 12.94
C LYS A 130 15.52 -12.51 12.48
N TRP A 131 14.98 -11.30 12.34
CA TRP A 131 13.57 -11.08 12.00
C TRP A 131 13.38 -10.69 10.54
N ILE A 132 14.26 -9.84 9.99
CA ILE A 132 14.20 -9.41 8.58
C ILE A 132 15.64 -9.34 8.05
N LYS A 133 15.93 -10.13 7.00
CA LYS A 133 17.16 -10.04 6.22
C LYS A 133 16.82 -9.36 4.89
N GLY A 134 17.59 -8.32 4.53
CA GLY A 134 17.43 -7.63 3.26
C GLY A 134 17.84 -8.51 2.09
N THR A 135 16.90 -9.28 1.54
CA THR A 135 17.01 -9.92 0.23
C THR A 135 15.91 -9.33 -0.64
N TYR A 136 16.32 -8.51 -1.61
CA TYR A 136 15.46 -7.72 -2.50
C TYR A 136 14.63 -8.55 -3.50
N GLU A 137 14.33 -9.81 -3.23
CA GLU A 137 13.81 -10.71 -4.28
C GLU A 137 12.76 -11.74 -3.85
N GLU A 138 12.21 -11.69 -2.64
CA GLU A 138 11.16 -12.64 -2.27
C GLU A 138 9.82 -11.93 -2.03
N GLN A 139 8.86 -12.21 -2.92
CA GLN A 139 7.44 -12.02 -2.62
C GLN A 139 7.13 -12.75 -1.31
N CYS A 140 6.71 -12.03 -0.27
CA CYS A 140 6.19 -12.67 0.94
C CYS A 140 4.96 -13.50 0.55
N HIS A 141 5.11 -14.82 0.45
CA HIS A 141 3.98 -15.74 0.40
C HIS A 141 3.35 -15.80 1.79
N TRP A 142 2.09 -15.37 1.90
CA TRP A 142 1.34 -15.52 3.14
C TRP A 142 0.96 -16.97 3.35
N VAL A 143 1.42 -17.57 4.46
CA VAL A 143 0.79 -18.76 5.03
C VAL A 143 -0.16 -18.29 6.12
N ILE A 144 -1.38 -17.89 5.73
CA ILE A 144 -2.47 -17.75 6.71
C ILE A 144 -2.92 -19.18 7.04
N GLY A 145 -2.46 -19.69 8.18
CA GLY A 145 -2.95 -20.95 8.71
C GLY A 145 -4.44 -20.86 8.95
N ASN A 146 -5.24 -21.54 8.12
CA ASN A 146 -6.65 -21.77 8.39
C ASN A 146 -6.74 -22.64 9.66
N GLY A 147 -6.93 -22.00 10.80
CA GLY A 147 -7.40 -22.65 12.02
C GLY A 147 -8.85 -23.07 11.82
N TYR A 148 -9.06 -24.20 11.12
CA TYR A 148 -10.34 -24.90 11.16
C TYR A 148 -10.61 -25.28 12.62
N LYS A 149 -11.66 -24.68 13.19
CA LYS A 149 -12.28 -25.15 14.42
C LYS A 149 -12.83 -26.55 14.19
N GLY A 150 -12.31 -27.53 14.92
CA GLY A 150 -12.99 -28.77 15.26
C GLY A 150 -13.51 -28.69 16.68
#